data_AF-A0A8H9BY92-F1
#
_entry.id   AF-A0A8H9BY92-F1
#
_cell.length_a   1.000
_cell.length_b   1.000
_cell.length_c   1.000
_cell.angle_alpha   90.00
_cell.angle_beta   90.00
_cell.angle_gamma   90.00
#
_symmetry.space_group_name_H-M   'P 1'
#
loop_
_entity.id
_entity.type
_entity.pdbx_description
1 polymer ?
#
loop_
_entity_poly.entity_id
_entity_poly.type
_entity_poly.pdbx_seq_one_letter_code
_entity_poly.pdbx_strand_id
1 'polypeptide(L)'
;MEAPYKIQSEIKKRIIKPEYKFEYMNKLAGETLTHVFHVNLSVNSFNKLPAIVFVSESKKVFIHCLRIDTDMQEDEDLADIDAIQRHQINLHTFLNMLLDDEIQFEILDKGKLPFINQQVLKEYFDYKINKRKQEEEKYRKEQEYKTYLKLKEKFEEDE
;
A
#
# COMPACT_ATOMS: atom_id res chain seq x y z
N MET A 1 -7.98 9.29 23.49
CA MET A 1 -7.95 8.19 22.51
C MET A 1 -7.03 8.56 21.34
N GLU A 2 -6.31 7.60 20.75
CA GLU A 2 -5.62 7.88 19.48
C GLU A 2 -6.63 8.09 18.36
N ALA A 3 -6.26 8.92 17.38
CA ALA A 3 -7.12 9.13 16.22
C ALA A 3 -7.13 7.86 15.35
N PRO A 4 -8.28 7.45 14.78
CA PRO A 4 -8.38 6.24 13.97
C PRO A 4 -7.37 6.16 12.82
N TYR A 5 -7.00 7.30 12.23
CA TYR A 5 -5.98 7.35 11.18
C TYR A 5 -4.58 6.96 11.68
N LYS A 6 -4.26 7.20 12.96
CA LYS A 6 -2.97 6.82 13.57
C LYS A 6 -2.91 5.30 13.73
N ILE A 7 -3.97 4.71 14.27
CA ILE A 7 -4.09 3.26 14.42
C ILE A 7 -3.96 2.58 13.05
N GLN A 8 -4.70 3.06 12.04
CA GLN A 8 -4.60 2.55 10.68
C GLN A 8 -3.17 2.68 10.11
N SER A 9 -2.49 3.81 10.37
CA SER A 9 -1.11 4.02 9.91
C SER A 9 -0.12 3.08 10.59
N GLU A 10 -0.32 2.73 11.85
CA GLU A 10 0.55 1.79 12.57
C GLU A 10 0.38 0.36 12.10
N ILE A 11 -0.86 -0.06 11.82
CA ILE A 11 -1.11 -1.34 11.17
C ILE A 11 -0.44 -1.38 9.79
N LYS A 12 -0.62 -0.31 8.99
CA LYS A 12 -0.06 -0.21 7.63
C LYS A 12 1.47 -0.37 7.60
N LYS A 13 2.19 0.20 8.57
CA LYS A 13 3.66 0.08 8.67
C LYS A 13 4.16 -1.34 8.89
N ARG A 14 3.33 -2.23 9.45
CA ARG A 14 3.69 -3.61 9.79
C ARG A 14 3.35 -4.62 8.67
N ILE A 15 2.68 -4.18 7.60
CA ILE A 15 2.25 -5.05 6.48
C ILE A 15 3.46 -5.59 5.71
N ILE A 16 4.45 -4.73 5.43
CA ILE A 16 5.72 -5.16 4.85
C ILE A 16 6.68 -5.47 5.99
N LYS A 17 7.29 -6.65 5.93
CA LYS A 17 8.27 -7.08 6.92
C LYS A 17 9.51 -6.18 6.85
N PRO A 18 9.99 -5.63 7.99
CA PRO A 18 11.00 -4.56 8.00
C PRO A 18 12.37 -5.02 7.51
N GLU A 19 12.65 -6.33 7.53
CA GLU A 19 13.90 -6.89 6.99
C GLU A 19 13.98 -6.83 5.46
N TYR A 20 12.87 -6.57 4.76
CA TYR A 20 12.87 -6.47 3.30
C TYR A 20 13.02 -5.04 2.82
N LYS A 21 13.83 -4.86 1.77
CA LYS A 21 14.09 -3.54 1.17
C LYS A 21 13.78 -3.54 -0.31
N PHE A 22 13.04 -2.53 -0.76
CA PHE A 22 12.77 -2.31 -2.18
C PHE A 22 13.95 -1.60 -2.81
N GLU A 23 14.48 -2.15 -3.91
CA GLU A 23 15.69 -1.66 -4.57
C GLU A 23 15.52 -1.53 -6.08
N TYR A 24 16.41 -0.73 -6.69
CA TYR A 24 16.40 -0.48 -8.13
C TYR A 24 16.83 -1.72 -8.94
N MET A 25 16.22 -1.95 -10.10
CA MET A 25 16.51 -3.13 -10.95
C MET A 25 17.98 -3.22 -11.37
N ASN A 26 18.68 -2.09 -11.50
CA ASN A 26 20.12 -2.07 -11.80
C ASN A 26 21.00 -2.70 -10.69
N LYS A 27 20.48 -2.86 -9.48
CA LYS A 27 21.15 -3.53 -8.35
C LYS A 27 20.82 -5.01 -8.23
N LEU A 28 20.08 -5.57 -9.19
CA LEU A 28 19.75 -6.99 -9.22
C LEU A 28 20.97 -7.87 -9.56
N ALA A 29 21.93 -7.34 -10.30
CA ALA A 29 23.11 -8.08 -10.71
C ALA A 29 23.91 -8.56 -9.48
N GLY A 30 24.19 -9.87 -9.42
CA GLY A 30 24.89 -10.51 -8.30
C GLY A 30 23.99 -10.93 -7.13
N GLU A 31 22.68 -10.71 -7.22
CA GLU A 31 21.72 -11.21 -6.22
C GLU A 31 21.23 -12.62 -6.54
N THR A 32 21.21 -13.49 -5.55
CA THR A 32 20.56 -14.81 -5.64
C THR A 32 19.05 -14.66 -5.43
N LEU A 33 18.26 -15.06 -6.41
CA LEU A 33 16.80 -15.00 -6.35
C LEU A 33 16.22 -16.23 -5.62
N THR A 34 15.33 -15.97 -4.67
CA THR A 34 14.59 -17.01 -3.95
C THR A 34 13.18 -17.18 -4.48
N HIS A 35 12.56 -16.10 -4.96
CA HIS A 35 11.20 -16.13 -5.48
C HIS A 35 11.06 -15.18 -6.68
N VAL A 36 10.20 -15.57 -7.62
CA VAL A 36 9.81 -14.77 -8.79
C VAL A 36 8.29 -14.87 -8.91
N PHE A 37 7.63 -13.72 -9.04
CA PHE A 37 6.17 -13.64 -9.14
C PHE A 37 5.78 -12.80 -10.35
N HIS A 38 4.83 -13.30 -11.13
CA HIS A 38 4.19 -12.57 -12.22
C HIS A 38 2.93 -11.92 -11.69
N VAL A 39 2.81 -10.62 -11.91
CA VAL A 39 1.68 -9.80 -11.46
C VAL A 39 1.19 -8.90 -12.59
N ASN A 40 -0.08 -8.54 -12.54
CA ASN A 40 -0.68 -7.52 -13.36
C ASN A 40 -1.07 -6.35 -12.45
N LEU A 41 -0.55 -5.18 -12.76
CA LEU A 41 -0.80 -3.95 -12.02
C LEU A 41 -1.90 -3.17 -12.75
N SER A 42 -2.92 -2.71 -12.04
CA SER A 42 -3.93 -1.83 -12.62
C SER A 42 -3.30 -0.48 -12.97
N VAL A 43 -3.46 -0.02 -14.21
CA VAL A 43 -3.06 1.33 -14.63
C VAL A 43 -4.27 2.26 -14.59
N ASN A 44 -5.38 1.78 -15.15
CA ASN A 44 -6.69 2.40 -15.05
C ASN A 44 -7.77 1.30 -14.97
N SER A 45 -9.04 1.66 -15.16
CA SER A 45 -10.16 0.69 -15.09
C SER A 45 -10.12 -0.40 -16.16
N PHE A 46 -9.37 -0.21 -17.25
CA PHE A 46 -9.36 -1.09 -18.42
C PHE A 46 -7.99 -1.75 -18.66
N ASN A 47 -6.90 -1.03 -18.33
CA ASN A 47 -5.56 -1.44 -18.65
C ASN A 47 -4.82 -2.05 -17.46
N LYS A 48 -4.09 -3.12 -17.75
CA LYS A 48 -3.22 -3.82 -16.83
C LYS A 48 -1.81 -3.83 -17.37
N LEU A 49 -0.85 -3.54 -16.50
CA LEU A 49 0.57 -3.59 -16.78
C LEU A 49 1.17 -4.86 -16.18
N PRO A 50 1.61 -5.81 -17.03
CA PRO A 50 2.34 -6.97 -16.56
C PRO A 50 3.65 -6.53 -15.89
N ALA A 51 3.95 -7.10 -14.74
CA ALA A 51 5.17 -6.86 -14.00
C ALA A 51 5.67 -8.15 -13.35
N ILE A 52 6.96 -8.18 -13.06
CA ILE A 52 7.64 -9.27 -12.39
C ILE A 52 8.22 -8.76 -11.08
N VAL A 53 7.88 -9.43 -9.99
CA VAL A 53 8.43 -9.19 -8.65
C VAL A 53 9.48 -10.25 -8.35
N PHE A 54 10.71 -9.81 -8.12
CA PHE A 54 11.82 -10.65 -7.72
C PHE A 54 12.12 -10.45 -6.23
N VAL A 55 12.39 -11.54 -5.53
CA VAL A 55 12.81 -11.52 -4.12
C VAL A 55 14.16 -12.22 -4.00
N SER A 56 15.16 -11.51 -3.48
CA SER A 56 16.49 -12.07 -3.25
C SER A 56 16.63 -12.73 -1.88
N GLU A 57 17.66 -13.56 -1.74
CA GLU A 57 18.08 -14.15 -0.47
C GLU A 57 18.51 -13.07 0.54
N SER A 58 19.12 -11.98 0.06
CA SER A 58 19.51 -10.79 0.84
C SER A 58 18.33 -9.90 1.27
N LYS A 59 17.09 -10.39 1.11
CA LYS A 59 15.85 -9.69 1.45
C LYS A 59 15.59 -8.42 0.63
N LYS A 60 16.11 -8.34 -0.58
CA LYS A 60 15.76 -7.26 -1.52
C LYS A 60 14.56 -7.65 -2.37
N VAL A 61 13.70 -6.68 -2.63
CA VAL A 61 12.53 -6.80 -3.51
C VAL A 61 12.77 -5.90 -4.72
N PHE A 62 12.64 -6.47 -5.90
CA PHE A 62 12.77 -5.75 -7.16
C PHE A 62 11.50 -5.92 -7.97
N ILE A 63 11.04 -4.85 -8.60
CA ILE A 63 9.81 -4.87 -9.40
C ILE A 63 10.16 -4.34 -10.78
N HIS A 64 9.94 -5.16 -11.79
CA HIS A 64 10.15 -4.84 -13.19
C HIS A 64 8.81 -4.83 -13.92
N CYS A 65 8.39 -3.66 -14.41
CA CYS A 65 7.22 -3.57 -15.28
C CYS A 65 7.64 -3.93 -16.70
N LEU A 66 6.91 -4.86 -17.32
CA LEU A 66 7.13 -5.27 -18.70
C LEU A 66 6.54 -4.22 -19.64
N ARG A 67 7.11 -4.12 -20.84
CA ARG A 67 6.53 -3.29 -21.90
C ARG A 67 5.24 -3.95 -22.39
N ILE A 68 4.20 -3.14 -22.57
CA ILE A 68 3.01 -3.50 -23.32
C ILE A 68 3.25 -3.11 -24.78
N ASP A 69 2.69 -3.89 -25.70
CA ASP A 69 2.72 -3.59 -27.12
C ASP A 69 1.91 -2.30 -27.37
N THR A 70 2.61 -1.22 -27.72
CA THR A 70 2.05 0.14 -27.76
C THR A 70 1.16 0.39 -28.98
N ASP A 71 1.19 -0.52 -29.95
CA ASP A 71 0.51 -0.37 -31.25
C ASP A 71 -1.02 -0.48 -31.15
N MET A 72 -1.55 -0.90 -30.00
CA MET A 72 -2.99 -1.01 -29.73
C MET A 72 -3.50 -0.11 -28.60
N GLN A 73 -2.71 0.85 -28.12
CA GLN A 73 -3.06 1.71 -26.99
C GLN A 73 -3.31 3.16 -27.38
N GLU A 74 -4.23 3.83 -26.70
CA GLU A 74 -4.51 5.26 -26.89
C GLU A 74 -3.38 6.12 -26.28
N ASP A 75 -3.15 7.32 -26.81
CA ASP A 75 -2.02 8.19 -26.42
C ASP A 75 -1.99 8.51 -24.92
N GLU A 76 -3.15 8.60 -24.26
CA GLU A 76 -3.26 8.85 -22.81
C GLU A 76 -2.79 7.64 -21.97
N ASP A 77 -3.09 6.42 -22.42
CA ASP A 77 -2.66 5.18 -21.76
C ASP A 77 -1.13 5.01 -21.82
N LEU A 78 -0.53 5.43 -22.92
CA LEU A 78 0.91 5.39 -23.11
C LEU A 78 1.63 6.31 -22.11
N ALA A 79 1.09 7.49 -21.81
CA ALA A 79 1.69 8.43 -20.86
C ALA A 79 1.73 7.88 -19.43
N ASP A 80 0.66 7.24 -18.98
CA ASP A 80 0.57 6.62 -17.65
C ASP A 80 1.49 5.40 -17.53
N ILE A 81 1.55 4.57 -18.56
CA ILE A 81 2.46 3.42 -18.61
C ILE A 81 3.92 3.88 -18.58
N ASP A 82 4.26 4.91 -19.35
CA ASP A 82 5.62 5.46 -19.38
C ASP A 82 5.99 6.11 -18.03
N ALA A 83 5.03 6.76 -17.36
CA ALA A 83 5.24 7.30 -16.01
C ALA A 83 5.52 6.19 -14.98
N ILE A 84 4.77 5.09 -15.01
CA ILE A 84 4.95 3.93 -14.12
C ILE A 84 6.29 3.23 -14.41
N GLN A 85 6.65 3.05 -15.68
CA GLN A 85 7.92 2.45 -16.08
C GLN A 85 9.12 3.32 -15.64
N ARG A 86 9.01 4.65 -15.76
CA ARG A 86 10.09 5.57 -15.40
C ARG A 86 10.32 5.69 -13.90
N HIS A 87 9.27 5.64 -13.08
CA HIS A 87 9.40 5.92 -11.64
C HIS A 87 9.84 4.72 -10.81
N GLN A 88 9.73 3.50 -11.36
CA GLN A 88 9.91 2.23 -10.64
C GLN A 88 9.03 2.12 -9.39
N ILE A 89 8.47 0.94 -9.15
CA ILE A 89 7.58 0.74 -8.01
C ILE A 89 8.40 0.59 -6.73
N ASN A 90 8.37 1.65 -5.91
CA ASN A 90 8.95 1.65 -4.57
C ASN A 90 7.97 1.04 -3.53
N LEU A 91 8.44 0.87 -2.29
CA LEU A 91 7.65 0.28 -1.20
C LEU A 91 6.32 1.01 -0.98
N HIS A 92 6.31 2.34 -1.01
CA HIS A 92 5.11 3.13 -0.73
C HIS A 92 4.07 2.93 -1.82
N THR A 93 4.49 3.01 -3.09
CA THR A 93 3.63 2.78 -4.25
C THR A 93 3.08 1.37 -4.25
N PHE A 94 3.93 0.36 -4.05
CA PHE A 94 3.50 -1.04 -3.97
C PHE A 94 2.47 -1.27 -2.87
N LEU A 95 2.70 -0.71 -1.68
CA LEU A 95 1.81 -0.88 -0.54
C LEU A 95 0.44 -0.24 -0.79
N ASN A 96 0.38 0.91 -1.46
CA ASN A 96 -0.90 1.53 -1.81
C ASN A 96 -1.66 0.65 -2.82
N MET A 97 -1.00 0.27 -3.92
CA MET A 97 -1.57 -0.62 -4.94
C MET A 97 -2.08 -1.93 -4.33
N LEU A 98 -1.33 -2.53 -3.40
CA LEU A 98 -1.74 -3.74 -2.69
C LEU A 98 -3.03 -3.54 -1.87
N LEU A 99 -3.16 -2.41 -1.19
CA LEU A 99 -4.28 -2.12 -0.28
C LEU A 99 -5.57 -1.69 -1.02
N ASP A 100 -5.42 -1.20 -2.25
CA ASP A 100 -6.50 -0.78 -3.13
C ASP A 100 -6.90 -1.87 -4.14
N ASP A 101 -6.35 -3.09 -3.99
CA ASP A 101 -6.60 -4.26 -4.84
C ASP A 101 -6.20 -4.08 -6.32
N GLU A 102 -5.22 -3.21 -6.56
CA GLU A 102 -4.68 -2.89 -7.89
C GLU A 102 -3.62 -3.89 -8.36
N ILE A 103 -3.30 -4.91 -7.55
CA ILE A 103 -2.32 -5.95 -7.89
C ILE A 103 -3.02 -7.29 -8.05
N GLN A 104 -3.05 -7.79 -9.28
CA GLN A 104 -3.59 -9.10 -9.63
C GLN A 104 -2.46 -10.11 -9.85
N PHE A 105 -2.51 -11.25 -9.17
CA PHE A 105 -1.52 -12.32 -9.32
C PHE A 105 -2.06 -13.35 -10.31
N GLU A 106 -1.30 -13.69 -11.35
CA GLU A 106 -1.83 -14.51 -12.46
C GLU A 106 -2.02 -15.99 -12.09
N ILE A 107 -1.18 -16.59 -11.21
CA ILE A 107 -1.16 -18.06 -11.02
C ILE A 107 -0.93 -18.50 -9.54
N LEU A 108 -0.59 -17.59 -8.62
CA LEU A 108 -0.26 -17.94 -7.23
C LEU A 108 -1.09 -17.15 -6.22
N ASP A 109 -1.66 -17.89 -5.28
CA ASP A 109 -2.38 -17.40 -4.11
C ASP A 109 -1.64 -16.22 -3.45
N LYS A 110 -2.36 -15.11 -3.19
CA LYS A 110 -1.84 -13.87 -2.57
C LYS A 110 -1.08 -14.13 -1.25
N GLY A 111 -1.23 -15.33 -0.67
CA GLY A 111 -0.55 -15.83 0.53
C GLY A 111 0.96 -16.12 0.43
N LYS A 112 1.62 -16.02 -0.73
CA LYS A 112 3.04 -16.47 -0.87
C LYS A 112 4.10 -15.38 -1.02
N LEU A 113 3.76 -14.09 -0.98
CA LEU A 113 4.80 -13.05 -0.97
C LEU A 113 5.55 -13.08 0.38
N PRO A 114 6.84 -13.48 0.40
CA PRO A 114 7.56 -13.78 1.65
C PRO A 114 7.84 -12.52 2.50
N PHE A 115 7.71 -11.35 1.89
CA PHE A 115 7.91 -10.03 2.49
C PHE A 115 6.62 -9.38 3.03
N ILE A 116 5.45 -9.99 2.79
CA ILE A 116 4.17 -9.52 3.32
C ILE A 116 3.83 -10.28 4.61
N ASN A 117 3.43 -9.56 5.64
CA ASN A 117 2.83 -10.11 6.84
C ASN A 117 1.32 -10.29 6.64
N GLN A 118 0.91 -11.50 6.27
CA GLN A 118 -0.49 -11.84 5.97
C GLN A 118 -1.43 -11.63 7.17
N GLN A 119 -0.95 -11.84 8.40
CA GLN A 119 -1.74 -11.62 9.61
C GLN A 119 -2.06 -10.13 9.79
N VAL A 120 -1.07 -9.26 9.59
CA VAL A 120 -1.24 -7.81 9.67
C VAL A 120 -2.07 -7.27 8.50
N LEU A 121 -1.91 -7.84 7.30
CA LEU A 121 -2.75 -7.49 6.15
C LEU A 121 -4.23 -7.76 6.46
N LYS A 122 -4.53 -8.92 7.07
CA LYS A 122 -5.89 -9.23 7.53
C LYS A 122 -6.36 -8.27 8.62
N GLU A 123 -5.51 -7.97 9.61
CA GLU A 123 -5.78 -6.98 10.67
C GLU A 123 -6.16 -5.61 10.07
N TYR A 124 -5.47 -5.17 9.02
CA TYR A 124 -5.76 -3.91 8.33
C TYR A 124 -7.15 -3.90 7.70
N PHE A 125 -7.52 -4.94 6.96
CA PHE A 125 -8.85 -5.02 6.34
C PHE A 125 -9.96 -5.17 7.37
N ASP A 126 -9.74 -5.97 8.42
CA ASP A 126 -10.68 -6.10 9.54
C ASP A 126 -10.90 -4.76 10.24
N TYR A 127 -9.82 -3.98 10.45
CA TYR A 127 -9.91 -2.63 11.00
C TYR A 127 -10.68 -1.68 10.08
N LYS A 128 -10.34 -1.65 8.78
CA LYS A 128 -10.95 -0.78 7.75
C LYS A 128 -12.45 -1.02 7.62
N ILE A 129 -12.89 -2.28 7.63
CA ILE A 129 -14.29 -2.66 7.40
C ILE A 129 -15.13 -2.57 8.68
N ASN A 130 -14.64 -3.12 9.80
CA ASN A 130 -15.48 -3.38 10.97
C ASN A 130 -15.30 -2.37 12.11
N LYS A 131 -14.07 -1.84 12.31
CA LYS A 131 -13.74 -1.05 13.51
C LYS A 131 -13.67 0.45 13.27
N ARG A 132 -13.20 0.85 12.07
CA ARG A 132 -12.93 2.26 11.75
C ARG A 132 -14.13 3.19 11.99
N LYS A 133 -15.33 2.83 11.51
CA LYS A 133 -16.52 3.67 11.69
C LYS A 133 -16.89 3.88 13.17
N GLN A 134 -16.77 2.84 13.98
CA GLN A 134 -17.10 2.92 15.41
C GLN A 134 -16.07 3.77 16.17
N GLU A 135 -14.79 3.65 15.82
CA GLU A 135 -13.74 4.45 16.42
C GLU A 135 -13.76 5.92 15.97
N GLU A 136 -14.10 6.19 14.70
CA GLU A 136 -14.32 7.55 14.19
C GLU A 136 -15.47 8.24 14.94
N GLU A 137 -16.58 7.54 15.19
CA GLU A 137 -17.70 8.11 15.94
C GLU A 137 -17.34 8.39 17.40
N LYS A 138 -16.64 7.46 18.07
CA LYS A 138 -16.16 7.66 19.45
C LYS A 138 -15.17 8.81 19.53
N TYR A 139 -14.20 8.87 18.62
CA TYR A 139 -13.20 9.92 18.57
C TYR A 139 -13.85 11.29 18.34
N ARG A 140 -14.81 11.39 17.41
CA ARG A 140 -15.55 12.64 17.15
C ARG A 140 -16.28 13.13 18.40
N LYS A 141 -17.03 12.26 19.08
CA LYS A 141 -17.73 12.60 20.32
C LYS A 141 -16.77 13.06 21.43
N GLU A 142 -15.59 12.44 21.56
CA GLU A 142 -14.58 12.85 22.54
C GLU A 142 -14.01 14.25 22.21
N GLN A 143 -13.77 14.56 20.93
CA GLN A 143 -13.30 15.89 20.51
C GLN A 143 -14.37 16.98 20.72
N GLU A 144 -15.64 16.68 20.41
CA GLU A 144 -16.77 17.57 20.66
C GLU A 144 -16.88 17.88 22.17
N TYR A 145 -16.79 16.85 23.01
CA TYR A 145 -16.84 17.02 24.47
C TYR A 145 -15.65 17.84 25.01
N LYS A 146 -14.43 17.57 24.52
CA LYS A 146 -13.25 18.37 24.88
C LYS A 146 -13.40 19.83 24.47
N THR A 147 -14.00 20.08 23.31
CA THR A 147 -14.26 21.44 22.83
C THR A 147 -15.30 22.13 23.69
N TYR A 148 -16.37 21.43 24.06
CA TYR A 148 -17.38 21.93 24.99
C TYR A 148 -16.78 22.31 26.35
N LEU A 149 -15.97 21.44 26.97
CA LEU A 149 -15.34 21.73 28.26
C LEU A 149 -14.45 22.98 28.20
N LYS A 150 -13.63 23.10 27.14
CA LYS A 150 -12.79 24.29 26.95
C LYS A 150 -13.59 25.57 26.78
N LEU A 151 -14.71 25.52 26.05
CA LEU A 151 -15.60 26.66 25.91
C LEU A 151 -16.25 27.03 27.24
N LYS A 152 -16.72 26.02 27.99
CA LYS A 152 -17.30 26.21 29.31
C LYS A 152 -16.32 26.88 30.27
N GLU A 153 -15.10 26.36 30.39
CA GLU A 153 -14.04 26.96 31.22
C GLU A 153 -13.77 28.41 30.82
N LYS A 154 -13.69 28.70 29.51
CA LYS A 154 -13.48 30.07 29.02
C LYS A 154 -14.61 31.02 29.41
N PHE A 155 -15.87 30.58 29.36
CA PHE A 155 -17.01 31.42 29.74
C PHE A 155 -17.20 31.53 31.26
N GLU A 156 -16.72 30.57 32.05
CA GLU A 156 -16.72 30.65 33.52
C GLU A 156 -15.54 31.48 34.07
N GLU A 157 -14.43 31.63 33.33
CA GLU A 157 -13.31 32.52 33.68
C GLU A 157 -13.52 33.98 33.25
N ASP A 158 -14.47 34.24 32.34
CA ASP A 158 -14.86 35.57 31.86
C ASP A 158 -15.99 36.23 32.73
N GLU A 159 -16.45 35.56 33.81
CA GLU A 159 -17.31 36.09 34.89
C GLU A 159 -16.51 36.43 36.16
#